data_AF-A0A6I2M5C7-F1
#
_entry.id   AF-A0A6I2M5C7-F1
#
_cell.length_a   1.000
_cell.length_b   1.000
_cell.length_c   1.000
_cell.angle_alpha   90.00
_cell.angle_beta   90.00
_cell.angle_gamma   90.00
#
_symmetry.space_group_name_H-M   'P 1'
#
loop_
_entity.id
_entity.type
_entity.pdbx_description
1 polymer ?
#
loop_
_entity_poly.entity_id
_entity_poly.type
_entity_poly.pdbx_seq_one_letter_code
_entity_poly.pdbx_strand_id
1 'polypeptide(L)'
;MSFSVDNIILILAVLLTIGVMTAKFSSRLGLPSLVFFIVVGMVLSHYIYFDNAKLAQLFGIIALIIIIFDGGLQTKWVDVRKILVPSSMLATIGVFITTIIIGVFAKFILDLTWLEGLLFGAIVGSTDAAAVFAVLGNKNIRKRLTSTLEAESGTNDPMAVFLTVTIIHLIGQPDTSFIGLILRFFWEMGFGLAAGLLFGKLTVWTINKINLDSSGLYPVLSLAFAILTYSLTTFANASGLLAVYVMAVIVGNSDLTFRHSIIRFNEGLAWMMQILMFILLGLLVFPNQLLDIIWEGLLLSVILMIVARPIGVFISMIVSKFSIKEKLFISWAGLRGAVPIVLATYPMLAGLENSQLIFNVVFFVVLTSALLQGATLTPLANKLKLSESKKNSVPHTLELISIGKTNNEMIELEVGEGASVSGKELKDIELPNDALITAVIRNEKLHTPRGDTNIFSGDTLYILVSKKNREKIKTIFQGENVESASNFE
;
A
#
# COMPACT_ATOMS: atom_id res chain seq x y z
N MET A 1 -18.17 15.49 -26.89
CA MET A 1 -17.89 16.84 -26.37
C MET A 1 -16.64 17.37 -27.06
N SER A 2 -16.61 18.64 -27.48
CA SER A 2 -15.33 19.25 -27.85
C SER A 2 -14.45 19.32 -26.60
N PHE A 3 -13.22 18.79 -26.67
CA PHE A 3 -12.25 18.89 -25.58
C PHE A 3 -11.71 20.33 -25.51
N SER A 4 -12.50 21.24 -24.92
CA SER A 4 -11.94 22.50 -24.43
C SER A 4 -11.19 22.24 -23.13
N VAL A 5 -10.21 23.08 -22.82
CA VAL A 5 -9.49 23.06 -21.55
C VAL A 5 -10.47 23.11 -20.37
N ASP A 6 -11.52 23.94 -20.48
CA ASP A 6 -12.56 24.09 -19.47
C ASP A 6 -13.30 22.77 -19.20
N ASN A 7 -13.59 22.00 -20.25
CA ASN A 7 -14.28 20.71 -20.11
C ASN A 7 -13.39 19.67 -19.41
N ILE A 8 -12.08 19.65 -19.67
CA ILE A 8 -11.14 18.75 -19.01
C ILE A 8 -11.03 19.10 -17.52
N ILE A 9 -10.93 20.39 -17.18
CA ILE A 9 -10.89 20.87 -15.80
C ILE A 9 -12.19 20.53 -15.07
N LEU A 10 -13.34 20.74 -15.71
CA LEU A 10 -14.65 20.40 -15.15
C LEU A 10 -14.77 18.90 -14.90
N ILE A 11 -14.39 18.07 -15.87
CA ILE A 11 -14.38 16.61 -15.73
C ILE A 11 -13.49 16.22 -14.55
N LEU A 12 -12.27 16.74 -14.46
CA LEU A 12 -11.35 16.45 -13.36
C LEU A 12 -11.95 16.82 -11.99
N ALA A 13 -12.55 18.01 -11.86
CA ALA A 13 -13.19 18.46 -10.63
C ALA A 13 -14.38 17.58 -10.23
N VAL A 14 -15.23 17.22 -11.20
CA VAL A 14 -16.37 16.32 -10.99
C VAL A 14 -15.88 14.93 -10.58
N LEU A 15 -14.87 14.39 -11.25
CA LEU A 15 -14.29 13.08 -10.96
C LEU A 15 -13.72 13.00 -9.55
N LEU A 16 -12.95 14.01 -9.13
CA LEU A 16 -12.41 14.07 -7.77
C LEU A 16 -13.53 14.19 -6.74
N THR A 17 -14.54 15.04 -6.98
CA THR A 17 -15.67 15.22 -6.08
C THR A 17 -16.48 13.93 -5.92
N ILE A 18 -16.81 13.27 -7.05
CA ILE A 18 -17.49 11.97 -7.05
C ILE A 18 -16.62 10.93 -6.34
N GLY A 19 -15.31 10.90 -6.58
CA GLY A 19 -14.38 9.97 -5.95
C GLY A 19 -14.41 10.07 -4.42
N VAL A 20 -14.34 11.29 -3.87
CA VAL A 20 -14.41 11.53 -2.42
C VAL A 20 -15.77 11.13 -1.85
N MET A 21 -16.88 11.51 -2.50
CA MET A 21 -18.24 11.13 -2.07
C MET A 21 -18.44 9.61 -2.08
N THR A 22 -17.88 8.96 -3.08
CA THR A 22 -17.95 7.52 -3.28
C THR A 22 -17.13 6.77 -2.24
N ALA A 23 -15.92 7.23 -1.91
CA ALA A 23 -15.11 6.63 -0.85
C ALA A 23 -15.85 6.60 0.49
N LYS A 24 -16.60 7.67 0.82
CA LYS A 24 -17.49 7.71 1.99
C LYS A 24 -18.59 6.65 1.91
N PHE A 25 -19.21 6.45 0.75
CA PHE A 25 -20.28 5.48 0.55
C PHE A 25 -19.79 4.02 0.57
N SER A 26 -18.58 3.78 0.06
CA SER A 26 -17.90 2.48 0.02
C SER A 26 -17.88 1.80 1.39
N SER A 27 -17.58 2.58 2.43
CA SER A 27 -17.54 2.11 3.83
C SER A 27 -18.87 1.51 4.32
N ARG A 28 -20.01 1.92 3.76
CA ARG A 28 -21.34 1.42 4.13
C ARG A 28 -21.71 0.13 3.39
N LEU A 29 -21.27 -0.01 2.14
CA LEU A 29 -21.60 -1.17 1.30
C LEU A 29 -20.63 -2.35 1.50
N GLY A 30 -19.50 -2.14 2.19
CA GLY A 30 -18.52 -3.20 2.42
C GLY A 30 -17.77 -3.62 1.15
N LEU A 31 -17.79 -2.78 0.12
CA LEU A 31 -17.04 -2.96 -1.12
C LEU A 31 -15.79 -2.08 -1.12
N PRO A 32 -14.72 -2.45 -1.86
CA PRO A 32 -13.57 -1.58 -2.07
C PRO A 32 -13.95 -0.32 -2.87
N SER A 33 -13.37 0.84 -2.52
CA SER A 33 -13.65 2.12 -3.18
C SER A 33 -13.29 2.12 -4.67
N LEU A 34 -12.24 1.36 -5.03
CA LEU A 34 -11.78 1.22 -6.41
C LEU A 34 -12.87 0.70 -7.36
N VAL A 35 -13.79 -0.16 -6.89
CA VAL A 35 -14.87 -0.71 -7.73
C VAL A 35 -15.72 0.41 -8.28
N PHE A 36 -16.08 1.37 -7.43
CA PHE A 36 -16.89 2.49 -7.84
C PHE A 36 -16.14 3.44 -8.77
N PHE A 37 -14.84 3.66 -8.55
CA PHE A 37 -14.02 4.48 -9.44
C PHE A 37 -13.95 3.89 -10.85
N ILE A 38 -13.80 2.56 -10.93
CA ILE A 38 -13.84 1.82 -12.20
C ILE A 38 -15.22 1.96 -12.86
N VAL A 39 -16.32 1.78 -12.12
CA VAL A 39 -17.68 1.94 -12.65
C VAL A 39 -17.93 3.35 -13.17
N VAL A 40 -17.48 4.39 -12.45
CA VAL A 40 -17.56 5.77 -12.93
C VAL A 40 -16.78 5.94 -14.23
N GLY A 41 -15.56 5.40 -14.32
CA GLY A 41 -14.76 5.41 -15.55
C GLY A 41 -15.49 4.72 -16.72
N MET A 42 -16.07 3.54 -16.51
CA MET A 42 -16.82 2.81 -17.54
C MET A 42 -18.08 3.54 -18.00
N VAL A 43 -18.81 4.19 -17.08
CA VAL A 43 -19.97 5.00 -17.46
C VAL A 43 -19.53 6.19 -18.32
N LEU A 44 -18.39 6.80 -17.96
CA LEU A 44 -17.82 7.91 -18.73
C LEU A 44 -17.27 7.48 -20.08
N SER A 45 -16.80 6.24 -20.25
CA SER A 45 -16.30 5.76 -21.55
C SER A 45 -17.38 5.73 -22.63
N HIS A 46 -18.66 5.69 -22.25
CA HIS A 46 -19.78 5.86 -23.18
C HIS A 46 -19.88 7.28 -23.76
N TYR A 47 -19.48 8.30 -22.99
CA TYR A 47 -19.58 9.71 -23.37
C TYR A 47 -18.25 10.28 -23.88
N ILE A 48 -17.14 9.70 -23.43
CA ILE A 48 -15.77 10.13 -23.69
C ILE A 48 -15.02 8.95 -24.31
N TYR A 49 -14.76 9.02 -25.60
CA TYR A 49 -13.91 8.04 -26.28
C TYR A 49 -12.46 8.24 -25.84
N PHE A 50 -11.89 7.27 -25.15
CA PHE A 50 -10.49 7.26 -24.73
C PHE A 50 -9.86 5.90 -25.02
N ASP A 51 -9.01 5.88 -26.04
CA ASP A 51 -8.34 4.68 -26.52
C ASP A 51 -6.85 4.96 -26.69
N ASN A 52 -6.18 5.27 -25.57
CA ASN A 52 -4.76 5.58 -25.55
C ASN A 52 -4.05 4.83 -24.43
N ALA A 53 -3.69 3.57 -24.71
CA ALA A 53 -2.96 2.71 -23.80
C ALA A 53 -1.62 3.31 -23.35
N LYS A 54 -0.95 4.13 -24.19
CA LYS A 54 0.33 4.77 -23.84
C LYS A 54 0.16 5.82 -22.75
N LEU A 55 -0.85 6.68 -22.88
CA LEU A 55 -1.17 7.67 -21.85
C LEU A 55 -1.68 6.99 -20.57
N ALA A 56 -2.50 5.94 -20.70
CA ALA A 56 -2.97 5.15 -19.57
C ALA A 56 -1.82 4.49 -18.81
N GLN A 57 -0.86 3.88 -19.52
CA GLN A 57 0.32 3.27 -18.92
C GLN A 57 1.19 4.33 -18.23
N LEU A 58 1.48 5.45 -18.90
CA LEU A 58 2.31 6.53 -18.34
C LEU A 58 1.70 7.05 -17.04
N PHE A 59 0.41 7.38 -17.05
CA PHE A 59 -0.29 7.86 -15.88
C PHE A 59 -0.37 6.78 -14.79
N GLY A 60 -0.64 5.53 -15.18
CA GLY A 60 -0.68 4.38 -14.28
C GLY A 60 0.65 4.16 -13.56
N ILE A 61 1.78 4.23 -14.26
CA ILE A 61 3.11 4.10 -13.66
C ILE A 61 3.38 5.25 -12.68
N ILE A 62 3.06 6.50 -13.05
CA ILE A 62 3.22 7.64 -12.14
C ILE A 62 2.36 7.45 -10.88
N ALA A 63 1.09 7.06 -11.04
CA ALA A 63 0.20 6.78 -9.93
C ALA A 63 0.72 5.65 -9.04
N LEU A 64 1.20 4.55 -9.63
CA LEU A 64 1.78 3.42 -8.89
C LEU A 64 3.02 3.81 -8.09
N ILE A 65 3.92 4.64 -8.65
CA ILE A 65 5.08 5.15 -7.89
C ILE A 65 4.63 5.87 -6.62
N ILE A 66 3.62 6.73 -6.74
CA ILE A 66 3.10 7.53 -5.62
C ILE A 66 2.38 6.64 -4.60
N ILE A 67 1.56 5.70 -5.07
CA ILE A 67 0.79 4.78 -4.21
C ILE A 67 1.73 3.83 -3.45
N ILE A 68 2.73 3.25 -4.12
CA ILE A 68 3.72 2.36 -3.50
C ILE A 68 4.61 3.14 -2.54
N PHE A 69 4.96 4.39 -2.88
CA PHE A 69 5.71 5.27 -1.99
C PHE A 69 4.93 5.54 -0.69
N ASP A 70 3.65 5.91 -0.78
CA ASP A 70 2.82 6.08 0.41
C ASP A 70 2.66 4.77 1.21
N GLY A 71 2.38 3.66 0.54
CA GLY A 71 2.30 2.34 1.17
C GLY A 71 3.57 1.99 1.96
N GLY A 72 4.75 2.13 1.35
CA GLY A 72 6.02 1.88 2.02
C GLY A 72 6.33 2.85 3.16
N LEU A 73 5.89 4.12 3.08
CA LEU A 73 6.04 5.09 4.17
C LEU A 73 5.25 4.69 5.43
N GLN A 74 4.11 4.02 5.24
CA GLN A 74 3.24 3.57 6.33
C GLN A 74 3.67 2.21 6.91
N THR A 75 4.40 1.42 6.14
CA THR A 75 4.89 0.09 6.53
C THR A 75 5.88 0.16 7.70
N LYS A 76 5.60 -0.60 8.77
CA LYS A 76 6.46 -0.67 9.97
C LYS A 76 7.49 -1.80 9.86
N TRP A 77 8.78 -1.47 9.85
CA TRP A 77 9.87 -2.43 9.71
C TRP A 77 9.88 -3.51 10.81
N VAL A 78 9.57 -3.13 12.05
CA VAL A 78 9.49 -4.04 13.21
C VAL A 78 8.47 -5.17 13.01
N ASP A 79 7.40 -4.88 12.28
CA ASP A 79 6.36 -5.85 11.95
C ASP A 79 6.75 -6.68 10.73
N VAL A 80 7.25 -6.04 9.68
CA VAL A 80 7.67 -6.70 8.43
C VAL A 80 8.82 -7.67 8.65
N ARG A 81 9.84 -7.33 9.46
CA ARG A 81 11.00 -8.21 9.69
C ARG A 81 10.61 -9.60 10.18
N LYS A 82 9.51 -9.71 10.94
CA LYS A 82 8.99 -10.99 11.47
C LYS A 82 8.31 -11.86 10.42
N ILE A 83 7.87 -11.26 9.31
CA ILE A 83 7.10 -11.90 8.23
C ILE A 83 7.79 -11.78 6.86
N LEU A 84 9.06 -11.37 6.82
CA LEU A 84 9.81 -11.15 5.58
C LEU A 84 9.88 -12.42 4.75
N VAL A 85 10.31 -13.54 5.33
CA VAL A 85 10.42 -14.84 4.64
C VAL A 85 9.08 -15.29 4.03
N PRO A 86 7.97 -15.42 4.79
CA PRO A 86 6.71 -15.86 4.21
C PRO A 86 6.16 -14.88 3.16
N SER A 87 6.35 -13.57 3.34
CA SER A 87 5.85 -12.57 2.39
C SER A 87 6.65 -12.58 1.09
N SER A 88 7.99 -12.70 1.16
CA SER A 88 8.84 -12.84 -0.03
C SER A 88 8.54 -14.14 -0.79
N MET A 89 8.23 -15.24 -0.10
CA MET A 89 7.85 -16.51 -0.75
C MET A 89 6.48 -16.43 -1.44
N LEU A 90 5.53 -15.68 -0.87
CA LEU A 90 4.25 -15.38 -1.52
C LEU A 90 4.45 -14.50 -2.76
N ALA A 91 5.25 -13.44 -2.62
CA ALA A 91 5.51 -12.47 -3.67
C ALA A 91 6.33 -13.01 -4.85
N THR A 92 7.13 -14.06 -4.66
CA THR A 92 7.95 -14.68 -5.70
C THR A 92 7.35 -16.00 -6.18
N ILE A 93 7.46 -17.05 -5.37
CA ILE A 93 6.98 -18.40 -5.69
C ILE A 93 5.46 -18.41 -5.85
N GLY A 94 4.72 -17.69 -5.00
CA GLY A 94 3.26 -17.65 -5.05
C GLY A 94 2.75 -17.00 -6.34
N VAL A 95 3.37 -15.89 -6.75
CA VAL A 95 3.08 -15.23 -8.04
C VAL A 95 3.45 -16.13 -9.21
N PHE A 96 4.62 -16.78 -9.18
CA PHE A 96 5.07 -17.68 -10.23
C PHE A 96 4.13 -18.90 -10.41
N ILE A 97 3.72 -19.53 -9.31
CA ILE A 97 2.76 -20.64 -9.33
C ILE A 97 1.40 -20.16 -9.85
N THR A 98 0.93 -19.01 -9.38
CA THR A 98 -0.34 -18.42 -9.84
C THR A 98 -0.29 -18.15 -11.35
N THR A 99 0.85 -17.63 -11.83
CA THR A 99 1.11 -17.35 -13.25
C THR A 99 1.02 -18.62 -14.09
N ILE A 100 1.65 -19.71 -13.66
CA ILE A 100 1.60 -20.98 -14.38
C ILE A 100 0.18 -21.53 -14.41
N ILE A 101 -0.47 -21.65 -13.25
CA ILE A 101 -1.81 -22.25 -13.16
C ILE A 101 -2.78 -21.47 -14.04
N ILE A 102 -2.85 -20.15 -13.85
CA ILE A 102 -3.78 -19.32 -14.62
C ILE A 102 -3.39 -19.27 -16.08
N GLY A 103 -2.10 -19.24 -16.41
CA GLY A 103 -1.68 -19.22 -17.80
C GLY A 103 -2.03 -20.49 -18.56
N VAL A 104 -1.95 -21.65 -17.92
CA VAL A 104 -2.43 -22.92 -18.50
C VAL A 104 -3.93 -22.84 -18.77
N PHE A 105 -4.73 -22.37 -17.82
CA PHE A 105 -6.18 -22.24 -18.03
C PHE A 105 -6.54 -21.18 -19.08
N ALA A 106 -5.87 -20.03 -19.07
CA ALA A 106 -6.09 -18.95 -20.03
C ALA A 106 -5.80 -19.40 -21.47
N LYS A 107 -4.75 -20.19 -21.68
CA LYS A 107 -4.46 -20.81 -22.97
C LYS A 107 -5.65 -21.59 -23.52
N PHE A 108 -6.29 -22.43 -22.70
CA PHE A 108 -7.41 -23.27 -23.16
C PHE A 108 -8.76 -22.56 -23.18
N ILE A 109 -8.99 -21.58 -22.30
CA ILE A 109 -10.27 -20.87 -22.20
C ILE A 109 -10.38 -19.74 -23.23
N LEU A 110 -9.28 -19.03 -23.48
CA LEU A 110 -9.24 -17.87 -24.38
C LEU A 110 -8.63 -18.19 -25.75
N ASP A 111 -8.28 -19.45 -26.00
CA ASP A 111 -7.58 -19.92 -27.21
C ASP A 111 -6.26 -19.15 -27.50
N LEU A 112 -5.53 -18.83 -26.43
CA LEU A 112 -4.25 -18.13 -26.50
C LEU A 112 -3.08 -19.09 -26.74
N THR A 113 -1.96 -18.58 -27.25
CA THR A 113 -0.70 -19.32 -27.24
C THR A 113 -0.22 -19.60 -25.81
N TRP A 114 0.71 -20.55 -25.64
CA TRP A 114 1.28 -20.85 -24.32
C TRP A 114 1.91 -19.64 -23.64
N LEU A 115 2.64 -18.81 -24.40
CA LEU A 115 3.27 -17.62 -23.87
C LEU A 115 2.25 -16.52 -23.55
N GLU A 116 1.24 -16.32 -24.40
CA GLU A 116 0.16 -15.37 -24.11
C GLU A 116 -0.68 -15.79 -22.89
N GLY A 117 -0.93 -17.09 -22.71
CA GLY A 117 -1.55 -17.61 -21.50
C GLY A 117 -0.71 -17.29 -20.27
N LEU A 118 0.59 -17.62 -20.28
CA LEU A 118 1.50 -17.28 -19.17
C LEU A 118 1.59 -15.77 -18.94
N LEU A 119 1.55 -14.96 -19.99
CA LEU A 119 1.51 -13.50 -19.92
C LEU A 119 0.27 -13.03 -19.17
N PHE A 120 -0.91 -13.55 -19.53
CA PHE A 120 -2.15 -13.28 -18.82
C PHE A 120 -2.02 -13.66 -17.33
N GLY A 121 -1.47 -14.84 -17.03
CA GLY A 121 -1.21 -15.30 -15.67
C GLY A 121 -0.28 -14.38 -14.87
N ALA A 122 0.76 -13.85 -15.51
CA ALA A 122 1.72 -12.93 -14.91
C ALA A 122 1.06 -11.59 -14.56
N ILE A 123 0.25 -11.07 -15.48
CA ILE A 123 -0.49 -9.81 -15.31
C ILE A 123 -1.45 -9.90 -14.11
N VAL A 124 -2.25 -10.96 -14.02
CA VAL A 124 -3.18 -11.15 -12.89
C VAL A 124 -2.50 -11.73 -11.64
N GLY A 125 -1.19 -11.95 -11.65
CA GLY A 125 -0.43 -12.55 -10.56
C GLY A 125 -0.27 -11.65 -9.34
N SER A 126 -0.28 -10.32 -9.51
CA SER A 126 -0.14 -9.31 -8.44
C SER A 126 -1.44 -9.11 -7.63
N THR A 127 -1.31 -8.91 -6.32
CA THR A 127 -2.43 -8.63 -5.39
C THR A 127 -2.29 -7.24 -4.77
N ASP A 128 -3.41 -6.62 -4.42
CA ASP A 128 -3.49 -5.26 -3.88
C ASP A 128 -3.95 -5.23 -2.42
N ALA A 129 -3.03 -4.90 -1.51
CA ALA A 129 -3.32 -4.75 -0.09
C ALA A 129 -4.15 -3.49 0.22
N ALA A 130 -4.04 -2.42 -0.57
CA ALA A 130 -4.87 -1.22 -0.37
C ALA A 130 -6.36 -1.56 -0.58
N ALA A 131 -6.67 -2.39 -1.57
CA ALA A 131 -8.03 -2.89 -1.80
C ALA A 131 -8.55 -3.72 -0.60
N VAL A 132 -7.70 -4.59 -0.07
CA VAL A 132 -7.98 -5.41 1.13
C VAL A 132 -8.26 -4.53 2.34
N PHE A 133 -7.40 -3.54 2.62
CA PHE A 133 -7.54 -2.67 3.78
C PHE A 133 -8.69 -1.69 3.64
N ALA A 134 -9.01 -1.22 2.43
CA ALA A 134 -10.19 -0.40 2.18
C ALA A 134 -11.49 -1.13 2.57
N VAL A 135 -11.55 -2.46 2.38
CA VAL A 135 -12.69 -3.29 2.79
C VAL A 135 -12.68 -3.62 4.28
N LEU A 136 -11.50 -3.95 4.83
CA LEU A 136 -11.37 -4.29 6.25
C LEU A 136 -11.60 -3.08 7.16
N GLY A 137 -11.29 -1.87 6.67
CA GLY A 137 -11.45 -0.62 7.39
C GLY A 137 -10.79 -0.67 8.78
N ASN A 138 -11.52 -0.22 9.81
CA ASN A 138 -11.03 -0.21 11.20
C ASN A 138 -11.16 -1.55 11.92
N LYS A 139 -11.36 -2.67 11.20
CA LYS A 139 -11.46 -3.98 11.85
C LYS A 139 -10.08 -4.45 12.30
N ASN A 140 -10.02 -4.83 13.56
CA ASN A 140 -8.78 -5.30 14.18
C ASN A 140 -8.52 -6.75 13.75
N ILE A 141 -7.94 -6.96 12.57
CA ILE A 141 -7.46 -8.29 12.16
C ILE A 141 -6.10 -8.53 12.81
N ARG A 142 -5.78 -9.78 13.15
CA ARG A 142 -4.46 -10.15 13.69
C ARG A 142 -3.33 -9.47 12.93
N LYS A 143 -2.52 -8.70 13.63
CA LYS A 143 -1.44 -7.86 13.06
C LYS A 143 -0.47 -8.63 12.16
N ARG A 144 -0.22 -9.90 12.47
CA ARG A 144 0.63 -10.78 11.64
C ARG A 144 0.06 -10.98 10.23
N LEU A 145 -1.27 -11.08 10.08
CA LEU A 145 -1.92 -11.27 8.78
C LEU A 145 -1.90 -10.00 7.94
N THR A 146 -2.25 -8.87 8.56
CA THR A 146 -2.24 -7.57 7.88
C THR A 146 -0.83 -7.23 7.41
N SER A 147 0.17 -7.41 8.28
CA SER A 147 1.59 -7.16 7.92
C SER A 147 2.07 -8.09 6.79
N THR A 148 1.64 -9.36 6.77
CA THR A 148 1.96 -10.28 5.66
C THR A 148 1.32 -9.86 4.35
N LEU A 149 0.05 -9.45 4.36
CA LEU A 149 -0.64 -9.00 3.14
C LEU A 149 -0.05 -7.70 2.59
N GLU A 150 0.30 -6.76 3.47
CA GLU A 150 0.96 -5.50 3.10
C GLU A 150 2.34 -5.76 2.48
N ALA A 151 3.18 -6.54 3.16
CA ALA A 151 4.50 -6.88 2.66
C ALA A 151 4.46 -7.72 1.37
N GLU A 152 3.50 -8.63 1.25
CA GLU A 152 3.26 -9.38 0.02
C GLU A 152 2.90 -8.45 -1.14
N SER A 153 1.90 -7.57 -0.96
CA SER A 153 1.44 -6.65 -2.01
C SER A 153 2.56 -5.69 -2.44
N GLY A 154 3.30 -5.13 -1.50
CA GLY A 154 4.42 -4.23 -1.84
C GLY A 154 5.58 -4.91 -2.58
N THR A 155 5.71 -6.24 -2.49
CA THR A 155 6.83 -6.98 -3.12
C THR A 155 6.43 -7.82 -4.33
N ASN A 156 5.14 -8.14 -4.49
CA ASN A 156 4.67 -8.95 -5.61
C ASN A 156 4.54 -8.16 -6.93
N ASP A 157 4.34 -6.83 -6.86
CA ASP A 157 4.21 -5.96 -8.02
C ASP A 157 5.48 -5.97 -8.89
N PRO A 158 6.69 -5.77 -8.32
CA PRO A 158 7.95 -6.00 -9.03
C PRO A 158 8.02 -7.35 -9.75
N MET A 159 7.57 -8.43 -9.10
CA MET A 159 7.61 -9.77 -9.68
C MET A 159 6.64 -9.90 -10.85
N ALA A 160 5.43 -9.36 -10.73
CA ALA A 160 4.43 -9.36 -11.80
C ALA A 160 4.91 -8.55 -13.01
N VAL A 161 5.51 -7.38 -12.79
CA VAL A 161 6.13 -6.57 -13.86
C VAL A 161 7.26 -7.34 -14.53
N PHE A 162 8.18 -7.92 -13.74
CA PHE A 162 9.30 -8.71 -14.25
C PHE A 162 8.80 -9.85 -15.15
N LEU A 163 7.84 -10.65 -14.67
CA LEU A 163 7.28 -11.76 -15.45
C LEU A 163 6.59 -11.27 -16.72
N THR A 164 5.79 -10.20 -16.63
CA THR A 164 5.07 -9.62 -17.77
C THR A 164 6.04 -9.17 -18.86
N VAL A 165 7.03 -8.36 -18.51
CA VAL A 165 8.05 -7.86 -19.45
C VAL A 165 8.90 -9.00 -20.00
N THR A 166 9.27 -9.98 -19.16
CA THR A 166 10.04 -11.16 -19.59
C THR A 166 9.26 -11.99 -20.61
N ILE A 167 7.97 -12.25 -20.38
CA ILE A 167 7.18 -13.06 -21.29
C ILE A 167 6.91 -12.32 -22.61
N ILE A 168 6.64 -11.01 -22.57
CA ILE A 168 6.54 -10.19 -23.79
C ILE A 168 7.85 -10.25 -24.60
N HIS A 169 8.99 -10.18 -23.92
CA HIS A 169 10.29 -10.31 -24.56
C HIS A 169 10.48 -11.69 -25.21
N LEU A 170 10.07 -12.77 -24.54
CA LEU A 170 10.11 -14.14 -25.10
C LEU A 170 9.18 -14.32 -26.30
N ILE A 171 8.03 -13.65 -26.33
CA ILE A 171 7.13 -13.66 -27.48
C ILE A 171 7.81 -13.00 -28.70
N GLY A 172 8.51 -11.88 -28.49
CA GLY A 172 9.23 -11.18 -29.55
C GLY A 172 10.57 -11.81 -29.95
N GLN A 173 11.23 -12.51 -29.03
CA GLN A 173 12.56 -13.12 -29.21
C GLN A 173 12.62 -14.53 -28.58
N PRO A 174 12.17 -15.57 -29.31
CA PRO A 174 12.07 -16.93 -28.79
C PRO A 174 13.41 -17.59 -28.40
N ASP A 175 14.51 -17.18 -29.03
CA ASP A 175 15.85 -17.77 -28.84
C ASP A 175 16.58 -17.26 -27.59
N THR A 176 15.87 -16.62 -26.65
CA THR A 176 16.47 -16.07 -25.44
C THR A 176 16.98 -17.18 -24.52
N SER A 177 18.24 -17.08 -24.09
CA SER A 177 18.86 -18.04 -23.16
C SER A 177 18.17 -18.03 -21.79
N PHE A 178 17.75 -19.21 -21.31
CA PHE A 178 17.17 -19.40 -19.98
C PHE A 178 18.09 -18.92 -18.84
N ILE A 179 19.40 -19.12 -18.99
CA ILE A 179 20.40 -18.63 -18.04
C ILE A 179 20.43 -17.09 -18.03
N GLY A 180 20.26 -16.46 -19.20
CA GLY A 180 20.14 -15.01 -19.31
C GLY A 180 18.94 -14.46 -18.55
N LEU A 181 17.79 -15.15 -18.58
CA LEU A 181 16.60 -14.75 -17.83
C LEU A 181 16.81 -14.80 -16.31
N ILE A 182 17.48 -15.85 -15.83
CA ILE A 182 17.80 -15.99 -14.40
C ILE A 182 18.77 -14.88 -13.97
N LEU A 183 19.83 -14.63 -14.73
CA LEU A 183 20.78 -13.55 -14.43
C LEU A 183 20.09 -12.18 -14.46
N ARG A 184 19.20 -11.96 -15.42
CA ARG A 184 18.38 -10.75 -15.51
C ARG A 184 17.46 -10.59 -14.29
N PHE A 185 16.84 -11.66 -13.80
CA PHE A 185 16.06 -11.62 -12.57
C PHE A 185 16.88 -11.13 -11.37
N PHE A 186 18.06 -11.73 -11.15
CA PHE A 186 18.93 -11.32 -10.05
C PHE A 186 19.46 -9.91 -10.22
N TRP A 187 19.73 -9.47 -11.45
CA TRP A 187 20.08 -8.08 -11.73
C TRP A 187 18.93 -7.13 -11.40
N GLU A 188 17.73 -7.39 -11.93
CA GLU A 188 16.58 -6.50 -11.79
C GLU A 188 16.14 -6.36 -10.32
N MET A 189 16.03 -7.48 -9.61
CA MET A 189 15.63 -7.50 -8.20
C MET A 189 16.77 -7.06 -7.27
N GLY A 190 17.99 -7.55 -7.51
CA GLY A 190 19.14 -7.26 -6.66
C GLY A 190 19.58 -5.80 -6.74
N PHE A 191 19.69 -5.26 -7.96
CA PHE A 191 20.01 -3.85 -8.14
C PHE A 191 18.85 -2.94 -7.69
N GLY A 192 17.59 -3.33 -7.93
CA GLY A 192 16.43 -2.60 -7.42
C GLY A 192 16.45 -2.47 -5.89
N LEU A 193 16.74 -3.57 -5.19
CA LEU A 193 16.89 -3.58 -3.73
C LEU A 193 18.08 -2.72 -3.28
N ALA A 194 19.25 -2.85 -3.91
CA ALA A 194 20.43 -2.06 -3.58
C ALA A 194 20.21 -0.55 -3.80
N ALA A 195 19.59 -0.18 -4.92
CA ALA A 195 19.22 1.19 -5.23
C ALA A 195 18.21 1.74 -4.21
N GLY A 196 17.18 0.98 -3.87
CA GLY A 196 16.21 1.38 -2.83
C GLY A 196 16.87 1.62 -1.47
N LEU A 197 17.81 0.76 -1.05
CA LEU A 197 18.58 0.94 0.18
C LEU A 197 19.44 2.23 0.14
N LEU A 198 20.12 2.47 -0.98
CA LEU A 198 20.98 3.64 -1.19
C LEU A 198 20.15 4.93 -1.18
N PHE A 199 19.11 5.00 -2.01
CA PHE A 199 18.26 6.18 -2.14
C PHE A 199 17.42 6.43 -0.89
N GLY A 200 17.02 5.40 -0.15
CA GLY A 200 16.38 5.54 1.15
C GLY A 200 17.28 6.28 2.14
N LYS A 201 18.52 5.83 2.31
CA LYS A 201 19.50 6.50 3.19
C LYS A 201 19.82 7.91 2.72
N LEU A 202 20.00 8.10 1.41
CA LEU A 202 20.26 9.42 0.81
C LEU A 202 19.11 10.38 1.10
N THR A 203 17.86 9.94 0.92
CA THR A 203 16.67 10.76 1.14
C THR A 203 16.56 11.20 2.59
N VAL A 204 16.73 10.27 3.55
CA VAL A 204 16.71 10.57 4.99
C VAL A 204 17.80 11.60 5.34
N TRP A 205 19.01 11.39 4.83
CA TRP A 205 20.13 12.32 5.04
C TRP A 205 19.83 13.70 4.47
N THR A 206 19.35 13.79 3.23
CA THR A 206 19.03 15.06 2.57
C THR A 206 17.92 15.79 3.31
N ILE A 207 16.81 15.12 3.62
CA ILE A 207 15.68 15.70 4.36
C ILE A 207 16.14 16.28 5.70
N ASN A 208 16.94 15.53 6.46
CA ASN A 208 17.37 15.99 7.78
C ASN A 208 18.44 17.09 7.72
N LYS A 209 19.16 17.25 6.61
CA LYS A 209 20.26 18.22 6.48
C LYS A 209 19.89 19.52 5.76
N ILE A 210 18.97 19.49 4.81
CA ILE A 210 18.72 20.58 3.86
C ILE A 210 18.13 21.86 4.51
N ASN A 211 17.51 21.74 5.70
CA ASN A 211 16.95 22.83 6.50
C ASN A 211 16.19 23.90 5.67
N LEU A 212 15.10 23.48 5.03
CA LEU A 212 14.29 24.36 4.16
C LEU A 212 13.44 25.31 5.01
N ASP A 213 13.28 26.55 4.52
CA ASP A 213 12.49 27.58 5.22
C ASP A 213 10.98 27.26 5.25
N SER A 214 10.47 26.52 4.25
CA SER A 214 9.05 26.13 4.16
C SER A 214 8.88 24.64 4.45
N SER A 215 8.04 24.32 5.44
CA SER A 215 7.67 22.94 5.81
C SER A 215 6.93 22.19 4.69
N GLY A 216 6.29 22.91 3.76
CA GLY A 216 5.59 22.33 2.61
C GLY A 216 6.52 21.80 1.52
N LEU A 217 7.80 22.18 1.52
CA LEU A 217 8.78 21.67 0.54
C LEU A 217 9.31 20.27 0.89
N TYR A 218 9.20 19.86 2.16
CA TYR A 218 9.66 18.55 2.63
C TYR A 218 8.90 17.37 1.99
N PRO A 219 7.56 17.37 1.95
CA PRO A 219 6.81 16.33 1.22
C PRO A 219 7.09 16.32 -0.28
N VAL A 220 7.28 17.49 -0.89
CA VAL A 220 7.60 17.60 -2.32
C VAL A 220 8.99 17.00 -2.59
N LEU A 221 9.95 17.27 -1.71
CA LEU A 221 11.29 16.69 -1.80
C LEU A 221 11.26 15.17 -1.66
N SER A 222 10.51 14.62 -0.70
CA SER A 222 10.40 13.17 -0.54
C SER A 222 9.78 12.49 -1.76
N LEU A 223 8.75 13.11 -2.35
CA LEU A 223 8.11 12.67 -3.59
C LEU A 223 9.08 12.73 -4.78
N ALA A 224 9.87 13.80 -4.89
CA ALA A 224 10.87 13.94 -5.94
C ALA A 224 11.93 12.82 -5.86
N PHE A 225 12.37 12.47 -4.64
CA PHE A 225 13.27 11.33 -4.44
C PHE A 225 12.63 9.99 -4.80
N ALA A 226 11.33 9.79 -4.55
CA ALA A 226 10.62 8.57 -4.98
C ALA A 226 10.63 8.44 -6.51
N ILE A 227 10.28 9.51 -7.23
CA ILE A 227 10.29 9.53 -8.71
C ILE A 227 11.71 9.33 -9.24
N LEU A 228 12.70 10.01 -8.65
CA LEU A 228 14.11 9.87 -9.03
C LEU A 228 14.62 8.45 -8.81
N THR A 229 14.25 7.82 -7.68
CA THR A 229 14.60 6.43 -7.37
C THR A 229 14.05 5.49 -8.43
N TYR A 230 12.78 5.65 -8.84
CA TYR A 230 12.19 4.88 -9.92
C TYR A 230 12.95 5.07 -11.24
N SER A 231 13.15 6.32 -11.67
CA SER A 231 13.74 6.64 -12.96
C SER A 231 15.19 6.17 -13.08
N LEU A 232 16.05 6.46 -12.10
CA LEU A 232 17.46 6.05 -12.13
C LEU A 232 17.63 4.54 -12.06
N THR A 233 16.80 3.84 -11.27
CA THR A 233 16.81 2.38 -11.21
C THR A 233 16.35 1.76 -12.53
N THR A 234 15.31 2.33 -13.16
CA THR A 234 14.80 1.86 -14.45
C THR A 234 15.81 2.09 -15.57
N PHE A 235 16.57 3.20 -15.56
CA PHE A 235 17.68 3.41 -16.52
C PHE A 235 18.79 2.38 -16.41
N ALA A 236 18.99 1.77 -15.23
CA ALA A 236 19.91 0.65 -15.03
C ALA A 236 19.30 -0.72 -15.44
N ASN A 237 18.13 -0.72 -16.07
CA ASN A 237 17.32 -1.92 -16.37
C ASN A 237 17.07 -2.75 -15.12
N ALA A 238 16.72 -2.11 -14.00
CA ALA A 238 16.37 -2.77 -12.76
C ALA A 238 14.96 -2.40 -12.28
N SER A 239 14.45 -3.11 -11.27
CA SER A 239 13.08 -2.93 -10.81
C SER A 239 12.88 -1.60 -10.06
N GLY A 240 12.39 -0.59 -10.78
CA GLY A 240 12.10 0.74 -10.24
C GLY A 240 11.06 0.72 -9.13
N LEU A 241 9.98 -0.07 -9.27
CA LEU A 241 8.95 -0.18 -8.23
C LEU A 241 9.49 -0.80 -6.93
N LEU A 242 10.34 -1.83 -7.03
CA LEU A 242 10.99 -2.43 -5.86
C LEU A 242 11.90 -1.41 -5.16
N ALA A 243 12.67 -0.65 -5.92
CA ALA A 243 13.54 0.39 -5.38
C ALA A 243 12.74 1.45 -4.63
N VAL A 244 11.62 1.93 -5.19
CA VAL A 244 10.74 2.89 -4.52
C VAL A 244 10.14 2.32 -3.24
N TYR A 245 9.63 1.08 -3.26
CA TYR A 245 9.08 0.44 -2.07
C TYR A 245 10.13 0.32 -0.94
N VAL A 246 11.33 -0.19 -1.24
CA VAL A 246 12.40 -0.35 -0.26
C VAL A 246 12.87 1.02 0.27
N MET A 247 13.01 2.00 -0.62
CA MET A 247 13.34 3.38 -0.26
C MET A 247 12.27 3.99 0.67
N ALA A 248 11.00 3.81 0.36
CA ALA A 248 9.87 4.29 1.15
C ALA A 248 9.83 3.66 2.55
N VAL A 249 10.06 2.34 2.66
CA VAL A 249 10.15 1.64 3.95
C VAL A 249 11.28 2.22 4.81
N ILE A 250 12.44 2.52 4.23
CA ILE A 250 13.53 3.17 4.99
C ILE A 250 13.11 4.55 5.49
N VAL A 251 12.55 5.36 4.59
CA VAL A 251 12.13 6.73 4.91
C VAL A 251 11.04 6.74 6.00
N GLY A 252 10.02 5.90 5.87
CA GLY A 252 8.89 5.81 6.82
C GLY A 252 9.28 5.36 8.23
N ASN A 253 10.37 4.58 8.33
CA ASN A 253 10.93 4.06 9.59
C ASN A 253 12.11 4.87 10.14
N SER A 254 12.44 6.01 9.52
CA SER A 254 13.49 6.91 9.99
C SER A 254 12.91 8.12 10.74
N ASP A 255 13.69 8.71 11.64
CA ASP A 255 13.37 10.01 12.22
C ASP A 255 13.57 11.11 11.18
N LEU A 256 12.48 11.78 10.77
CA LEU A 256 12.47 12.79 9.73
C LEU A 256 12.05 14.16 10.25
N THR A 257 12.75 15.19 9.77
CA THR A 257 12.28 16.58 9.88
C THR A 257 10.95 16.74 9.11
N PHE A 258 9.93 17.28 9.77
CA PHE A 258 8.55 17.39 9.25
C PHE A 258 7.88 16.07 8.83
N ARG A 259 8.18 14.96 9.53
CA ARG A 259 7.59 13.62 9.28
C ARG A 259 6.07 13.63 9.03
N HIS A 260 5.29 14.30 9.90
CA HIS A 260 3.83 14.33 9.76
C HIS A 260 3.38 15.00 8.45
N SER A 261 4.02 16.12 8.07
CA SER A 261 3.74 16.80 6.79
C SER A 261 3.99 15.87 5.62
N ILE A 262 5.13 15.16 5.63
CA ILE A 262 5.51 14.20 4.58
C ILE A 262 4.45 13.11 4.46
N ILE A 263 4.09 12.45 5.56
CA ILE A 263 3.16 11.33 5.53
C ILE A 263 1.77 11.79 5.09
N ARG A 264 1.20 12.85 5.70
CA ARG A 264 -0.16 13.31 5.37
C ARG A 264 -0.30 13.82 3.94
N PHE A 265 0.70 14.54 3.45
CA PHE A 265 0.67 15.03 2.08
C PHE A 265 0.73 13.87 1.08
N ASN A 266 1.64 12.91 1.28
CA ASN A 266 1.76 11.77 0.38
C ASN A 266 0.56 10.81 0.48
N GLU A 267 -0.04 10.65 1.67
CA GLU A 267 -1.30 9.92 1.87
C GLU A 267 -2.43 10.55 1.04
N GLY A 268 -2.62 11.88 1.14
CA GLY A 268 -3.62 12.60 0.34
C GLY A 268 -3.35 12.52 -1.17
N LEU A 269 -2.08 12.60 -1.56
CA LEU A 269 -1.68 12.49 -2.96
C LEU A 269 -1.89 11.07 -3.51
N ALA A 270 -1.60 10.03 -2.73
CA ALA A 270 -1.83 8.65 -3.09
C ALA A 270 -3.32 8.37 -3.29
N TRP A 271 -4.19 8.87 -2.40
CA TRP A 271 -5.64 8.81 -2.58
C TRP A 271 -6.11 9.47 -3.87
N MET A 272 -5.59 10.66 -4.17
CA MET A 272 -5.90 11.36 -5.42
C MET A 272 -5.45 10.54 -6.64
N MET A 273 -4.22 10.01 -6.62
CA MET A 273 -3.69 9.18 -7.71
C MET A 273 -4.48 7.88 -7.89
N GLN A 274 -4.92 7.26 -6.80
CA GLN A 274 -5.75 6.06 -6.85
C GLN A 274 -7.11 6.33 -7.51
N ILE A 275 -7.78 7.42 -7.12
CA ILE A 275 -9.05 7.85 -7.74
C ILE A 275 -8.86 8.06 -9.24
N LEU A 276 -7.89 8.90 -9.62
CA LEU A 276 -7.65 9.26 -11.01
C LEU A 276 -7.24 8.05 -11.86
N MET A 277 -6.38 7.18 -11.32
CA MET A 277 -5.90 5.98 -12.01
C MET A 277 -7.04 5.01 -12.29
N PHE A 278 -7.85 4.66 -11.29
CA PHE A 278 -8.95 3.70 -11.52
C PHE A 278 -10.03 4.25 -12.45
N ILE A 279 -10.31 5.56 -12.41
CA ILE A 279 -11.23 6.19 -13.37
C ILE A 279 -10.65 6.15 -14.78
N LEU A 280 -9.37 6.52 -14.95
CA LEU A 280 -8.70 6.50 -16.26
C LEU A 280 -8.66 5.08 -16.85
N LEU A 281 -8.41 4.08 -16.02
CA LEU A 281 -8.39 2.68 -16.44
C LEU A 281 -9.80 2.16 -16.76
N GLY A 282 -10.82 2.58 -16.00
CA GLY A 282 -12.22 2.32 -16.36
C GLY A 282 -12.64 3.00 -17.66
N LEU A 283 -12.07 4.17 -17.97
CA LEU A 283 -12.30 4.89 -19.23
C LEU A 283 -11.74 4.15 -20.45
N LEU A 284 -10.67 3.37 -20.26
CA LEU A 284 -10.02 2.58 -21.32
C LEU A 284 -10.83 1.32 -21.70
N VAL A 285 -11.87 0.96 -20.94
CA VAL A 285 -12.69 -0.23 -21.19
C VAL A 285 -14.05 0.16 -21.76
N PHE A 286 -14.44 -0.53 -22.83
CA PHE A 286 -15.75 -0.39 -23.45
C PHE A 286 -16.71 -1.48 -22.95
N PRO A 287 -17.82 -1.12 -22.26
CA PRO A 287 -18.74 -2.10 -21.67
C PRO A 287 -19.30 -3.12 -22.66
N ASN A 288 -19.50 -2.73 -23.92
CA ASN A 288 -20.01 -3.62 -24.97
C ASN A 288 -19.06 -4.81 -25.22
N GLN A 289 -17.75 -4.59 -25.14
CA GLN A 289 -16.75 -5.65 -25.33
C GLN A 289 -16.68 -6.61 -24.14
N LEU A 290 -17.13 -6.18 -22.95
CA LEU A 290 -17.15 -7.03 -21.76
C LEU A 290 -18.26 -8.09 -21.85
N LEU A 291 -19.36 -7.82 -22.56
CA LEU A 291 -20.50 -8.74 -22.67
C LEU A 291 -20.11 -10.05 -23.36
N ASP A 292 -19.24 -9.97 -24.36
CA ASP A 292 -18.81 -11.12 -25.16
C ASP A 292 -17.87 -12.06 -24.39
N ILE A 293 -17.17 -11.53 -23.36
CA ILE A 293 -16.15 -12.26 -22.59
C ILE A 293 -16.57 -12.57 -21.14
N ILE A 294 -17.85 -12.38 -20.80
CA ILE A 294 -18.34 -12.54 -19.42
C ILE A 294 -18.02 -13.94 -18.90
N TRP A 295 -18.23 -14.95 -19.74
CA TRP A 295 -18.12 -16.34 -19.31
C TRP A 295 -16.66 -16.73 -19.05
N GLU A 296 -15.78 -16.38 -19.97
CA GLU A 296 -14.34 -16.60 -19.91
C GLU A 296 -13.73 -15.84 -18.73
N GLY A 297 -14.09 -14.57 -18.59
CA GLY A 297 -13.65 -13.72 -17.49
C GLY A 297 -14.11 -14.24 -16.14
N LEU A 298 -15.38 -14.63 -16.00
CA LEU A 298 -15.92 -15.18 -14.76
C LEU A 298 -15.24 -16.50 -14.40
N LEU A 299 -15.08 -17.40 -15.37
CA LEU A 299 -14.45 -18.71 -15.16
C LEU A 299 -12.99 -18.55 -14.71
N LEU A 300 -12.20 -17.71 -15.39
CA LEU A 300 -10.81 -17.43 -15.01
C LEU A 300 -10.73 -16.74 -13.64
N SER A 301 -11.66 -15.84 -13.32
CA SER A 301 -11.74 -15.22 -11.98
C SER A 301 -11.96 -16.28 -10.90
N VAL A 302 -12.91 -17.19 -11.10
CA VAL A 302 -13.21 -18.26 -10.14
C VAL A 302 -12.02 -19.21 -9.97
N ILE A 303 -11.37 -19.61 -11.06
CA ILE A 303 -10.16 -20.43 -11.02
C ILE A 303 -9.05 -19.70 -10.26
N LEU A 304 -8.87 -18.40 -10.50
CA LEU A 304 -7.88 -17.59 -9.77
C LEU A 304 -8.14 -17.58 -8.27
N MET A 305 -9.39 -17.35 -7.87
CA MET A 305 -9.77 -17.18 -6.46
C MET A 305 -9.77 -18.51 -5.69
N ILE A 306 -10.25 -19.59 -6.30
CA ILE A 306 -10.52 -20.86 -5.59
C ILE A 306 -9.40 -21.89 -5.82
N VAL A 307 -8.66 -21.79 -6.91
CA VAL A 307 -7.64 -22.79 -7.30
C VAL A 307 -6.25 -22.19 -7.25
N ALA A 308 -5.94 -21.24 -8.13
CA ALA A 308 -4.57 -20.77 -8.33
C ALA A 308 -4.01 -20.09 -7.07
N ARG A 309 -4.79 -19.18 -6.48
CA ARG A 309 -4.35 -18.43 -5.30
C ARG A 309 -4.20 -19.32 -4.06
N PRO A 310 -5.16 -20.19 -3.68
CA PRO A 310 -4.95 -21.14 -2.59
C PRO A 310 -3.76 -22.07 -2.81
N ILE A 311 -3.57 -22.63 -4.01
CA ILE A 311 -2.42 -23.49 -4.28
C ILE A 311 -1.11 -22.72 -4.11
N GLY A 312 -1.00 -21.52 -4.68
CA GLY A 312 0.16 -20.65 -4.53
C GLY A 312 0.47 -20.32 -3.07
N VAL A 313 -0.54 -19.93 -2.29
CA VAL A 313 -0.38 -19.60 -0.87
C VAL A 313 0.02 -20.81 -0.05
N PHE A 314 -0.66 -21.95 -0.23
CA PHE A 314 -0.35 -23.14 0.55
C PHE A 314 1.06 -23.64 0.29
N ILE A 315 1.50 -23.66 -0.97
CA ILE A 315 2.86 -24.07 -1.36
C ILE A 315 3.90 -23.09 -0.81
N SER A 316 3.75 -21.78 -1.06
CA SER A 316 4.68 -20.75 -0.58
C SER A 316 4.80 -20.72 0.94
N MET A 317 3.74 -21.13 1.65
CA MET A 317 3.68 -21.10 3.11
C MET A 317 3.86 -22.48 3.76
N ILE A 318 4.33 -23.51 3.03
CA ILE A 318 4.57 -24.87 3.58
C ILE A 318 5.47 -24.82 4.83
N VAL A 319 6.56 -24.07 4.76
CA VAL A 319 7.59 -23.99 5.83
C VAL A 319 7.19 -23.01 6.94
N SER A 320 6.10 -22.27 6.76
CA SER A 320 5.69 -21.21 7.68
C SER A 320 4.78 -21.72 8.81
N LYS A 321 4.89 -21.11 10.00
CA LYS A 321 4.07 -21.44 11.19
C LYS A 321 2.64 -20.87 11.15
N PHE A 322 2.04 -20.70 9.96
CA PHE A 322 0.66 -20.22 9.83
C PHE A 322 -0.33 -21.39 9.92
N SER A 323 -1.43 -21.19 10.64
CA SER A 323 -2.53 -22.15 10.71
C SER A 323 -3.29 -22.23 9.38
N ILE A 324 -4.02 -23.33 9.17
CA ILE A 324 -4.83 -23.52 7.95
C ILE A 324 -5.84 -22.39 7.76
N LYS A 325 -6.46 -21.92 8.86
CA LYS A 325 -7.41 -20.79 8.82
C LYS A 325 -6.74 -19.50 8.35
N GLU A 326 -5.52 -19.25 8.79
CA GLU A 326 -4.74 -18.07 8.37
C GLU A 326 -4.32 -18.18 6.90
N LYS A 327 -3.88 -19.36 6.44
CA LYS A 327 -3.55 -19.59 5.03
C LYS A 327 -4.78 -19.43 4.12
N LEU A 328 -5.95 -19.92 4.54
CA LEU A 328 -7.21 -19.73 3.82
C LEU A 328 -7.59 -18.25 3.75
N PHE A 329 -7.43 -17.51 4.84
CA PHE A 329 -7.69 -16.07 4.86
C PHE A 329 -6.74 -15.32 3.92
N ILE A 330 -5.43 -15.58 3.96
CA ILE A 330 -4.43 -14.98 3.07
C ILE A 330 -4.72 -15.32 1.59
N SER A 331 -5.18 -16.54 1.33
CA SER A 331 -5.60 -16.96 -0.01
C SER A 331 -6.79 -16.15 -0.50
N TRP A 332 -7.82 -16.00 0.35
CA TRP A 332 -9.02 -15.26 -0.01
C TRP A 332 -8.83 -13.75 -0.08
N ALA A 333 -7.90 -13.21 0.72
CA ALA A 333 -7.54 -11.80 0.74
C ALA A 333 -6.67 -11.36 -0.45
N GLY A 334 -6.40 -12.23 -1.42
CA GLY A 334 -5.68 -11.87 -2.64
C GLY A 334 -6.53 -11.09 -3.63
N LEU A 335 -7.06 -9.92 -3.23
CA LEU A 335 -7.80 -9.03 -4.12
C LEU A 335 -6.86 -8.50 -5.21
N ARG A 336 -7.37 -8.42 -6.44
CA ARG A 336 -6.67 -7.80 -7.56
C ARG A 336 -7.01 -6.31 -7.60
N GLY A 337 -6.00 -5.48 -7.88
CA GLY A 337 -6.14 -4.03 -7.87
C GLY A 337 -5.68 -3.38 -9.17
N ALA A 338 -5.05 -2.22 -9.05
CA ALA A 338 -4.68 -1.41 -10.21
C ALA A 338 -3.55 -2.00 -11.05
N VAL A 339 -2.58 -2.64 -10.41
CA VAL A 339 -1.33 -3.10 -11.05
C VAL A 339 -1.60 -4.05 -12.22
N PRO A 340 -2.44 -5.10 -12.09
CA PRO A 340 -2.82 -5.93 -13.23
C PRO A 340 -3.39 -5.14 -14.41
N ILE A 341 -4.22 -4.13 -14.17
CA ILE A 341 -4.84 -3.35 -15.25
C ILE A 341 -3.78 -2.47 -15.95
N VAL A 342 -2.87 -1.86 -15.20
CA VAL A 342 -1.72 -1.12 -15.79
C VAL A 342 -0.79 -2.07 -16.54
N LEU A 343 -0.53 -3.26 -16.02
CA LEU A 343 0.29 -4.27 -16.70
C LEU A 343 -0.35 -4.78 -17.99
N ALA A 344 -1.68 -4.84 -18.06
CA ALA A 344 -2.40 -5.24 -19.25
C ALA A 344 -2.25 -4.25 -20.43
N THR A 345 -1.75 -3.03 -20.21
CA THR A 345 -1.42 -2.13 -21.32
C THR A 345 -0.07 -2.44 -21.97
N TYR A 346 0.80 -3.23 -21.33
CA TYR A 346 2.11 -3.60 -21.89
C TYR A 346 1.97 -4.45 -23.17
N PRO A 347 1.14 -5.52 -23.20
CA PRO A 347 0.86 -6.27 -24.43
C PRO A 347 0.34 -5.40 -25.57
N MET A 348 -0.52 -4.41 -25.26
CA MET A 348 -1.10 -3.50 -26.26
C MET A 348 -0.01 -2.64 -26.90
N LEU A 349 0.92 -2.12 -26.10
CA LEU A 349 2.03 -1.30 -26.57
C LEU A 349 3.12 -2.12 -27.27
N ALA A 350 3.24 -3.39 -26.94
CA ALA A 350 4.09 -4.34 -27.66
C ALA A 350 3.48 -4.78 -29.00
N GLY A 351 2.23 -4.42 -29.29
CA GLY A 351 1.55 -4.75 -30.55
C GLY A 351 1.16 -6.22 -30.67
N LEU A 352 0.92 -6.91 -29.56
CA LEU A 352 0.47 -8.31 -29.59
C LEU A 352 -0.97 -8.42 -30.12
N GLU A 353 -1.24 -9.42 -30.96
CA GLU A 353 -2.53 -9.62 -31.64
C GLU A 353 -3.70 -9.71 -30.65
N ASN A 354 -3.57 -10.55 -29.61
CA ASN A 354 -4.62 -10.76 -28.60
C ASN A 354 -4.59 -9.75 -27.44
N SER A 355 -3.87 -8.63 -27.57
CA SER A 355 -3.65 -7.69 -26.48
C SER A 355 -4.95 -7.07 -25.93
N GLN A 356 -5.91 -6.74 -26.79
CA GLN A 356 -7.21 -6.20 -26.37
C GLN A 356 -8.04 -7.23 -25.60
N LEU A 357 -8.01 -8.49 -26.04
CA LEU A 357 -8.69 -9.60 -25.36
C LEU A 357 -8.10 -9.79 -23.95
N ILE A 358 -6.76 -9.87 -23.85
CA ILE A 358 -6.05 -9.97 -22.56
C ILE A 358 -6.44 -8.80 -21.66
N PHE A 359 -6.44 -7.57 -22.17
CA PHE A 359 -6.81 -6.38 -21.41
C PHE A 359 -8.24 -6.46 -20.86
N ASN A 360 -9.22 -6.77 -21.70
CA ASN A 360 -10.62 -6.86 -21.31
C ASN A 360 -10.85 -7.95 -20.26
N VAL A 361 -10.23 -9.13 -20.44
CA VAL A 361 -10.37 -10.24 -19.50
C VAL A 361 -9.66 -9.96 -18.18
N VAL A 362 -8.45 -9.37 -18.19
CA VAL A 362 -7.75 -8.95 -16.96
C VAL A 362 -8.61 -7.96 -16.17
N PHE A 363 -9.18 -6.98 -16.85
CA PHE A 363 -10.07 -6.00 -16.23
C PHE A 363 -11.30 -6.67 -15.61
N PHE A 364 -11.92 -7.61 -16.33
CA PHE A 364 -13.05 -8.38 -15.81
C PHE A 364 -12.68 -9.18 -14.56
N VAL A 365 -11.49 -9.80 -14.54
CA VAL A 365 -10.94 -10.53 -13.39
C VAL A 365 -10.75 -9.60 -12.19
N VAL A 366 -10.21 -8.41 -12.40
CA VAL A 366 -10.02 -7.41 -11.34
C VAL A 366 -11.36 -6.96 -10.77
N LEU A 367 -12.33 -6.64 -11.63
CA LEU A 367 -13.67 -6.22 -11.22
C LEU A 367 -14.37 -7.32 -10.40
N THR A 368 -14.32 -8.55 -10.89
CA THR A 368 -14.95 -9.72 -10.25
C THR A 368 -14.30 -10.04 -8.91
N SER A 369 -12.96 -10.01 -8.85
CA SER A 369 -12.18 -10.17 -7.61
C SER A 369 -12.57 -9.12 -6.57
N ALA A 370 -12.59 -7.85 -6.96
CA ALA A 370 -12.92 -6.75 -6.06
C ALA A 370 -14.38 -6.80 -5.56
N LEU A 371 -15.33 -7.21 -6.40
CA LEU A 371 -16.73 -7.39 -6.02
C LEU A 371 -16.94 -8.60 -5.10
N LEU A 372 -16.48 -9.78 -5.52
CA LEU A 372 -16.75 -11.04 -4.81
C LEU A 372 -15.88 -11.18 -3.57
N GLN A 373 -14.55 -11.07 -3.70
CA GLN A 373 -13.65 -11.20 -2.55
C GLN A 373 -13.82 -10.00 -1.63
N GLY A 374 -13.97 -8.78 -2.14
CA GLY A 374 -14.20 -7.59 -1.32
C GLY A 374 -15.44 -7.73 -0.43
N ALA A 375 -16.61 -8.04 -1.00
CA ALA A 375 -17.82 -8.20 -0.21
C ALA A 375 -17.74 -9.32 0.84
N THR A 376 -17.02 -10.41 0.53
CA THR A 376 -16.99 -11.63 1.36
C THR A 376 -15.81 -11.71 2.33
N LEU A 377 -14.79 -10.86 2.18
CA LEU A 377 -13.57 -10.89 2.99
C LEU A 377 -13.85 -10.68 4.47
N THR A 378 -14.65 -9.66 4.79
CA THR A 378 -15.02 -9.32 6.17
C THR A 378 -15.84 -10.43 6.85
N PRO A 379 -16.92 -10.95 6.24
CA PRO A 379 -17.64 -12.12 6.75
C PRO A 379 -16.72 -13.34 6.97
N LEU A 380 -15.80 -13.60 6.05
CA LEU A 380 -14.86 -14.72 6.16
C LEU A 380 -13.91 -14.55 7.35
N ALA A 381 -13.34 -13.35 7.55
CA ALA A 381 -12.49 -13.04 8.70
C ALA A 381 -13.17 -13.34 10.04
N ASN A 382 -14.46 -12.96 10.16
CA ASN A 382 -15.29 -13.22 11.33
C ASN A 382 -15.54 -14.72 11.52
N LYS A 383 -15.93 -15.42 10.44
CA LYS A 383 -16.19 -16.88 10.47
C LYS A 383 -14.96 -17.68 10.88
N LEU A 384 -13.77 -17.24 10.45
CA LEU A 384 -12.50 -17.87 10.80
C LEU A 384 -12.00 -17.48 12.20
N LYS A 385 -12.68 -16.57 12.91
CA LYS A 385 -12.29 -16.01 14.23
C LYS A 385 -10.91 -15.36 14.21
N LEU A 386 -10.61 -14.62 13.13
CA LEU A 386 -9.34 -13.90 12.94
C LEU A 386 -9.44 -12.40 13.26
N SER A 387 -10.65 -11.89 13.52
CA SER A 387 -10.86 -10.54 14.04
C SER A 387 -10.69 -10.52 15.56
N GLU A 388 -9.79 -9.69 16.06
CA GLU A 388 -9.56 -9.45 17.48
C GLU A 388 -10.66 -8.53 18.04
N SER A 389 -11.22 -8.91 19.20
CA SER A 389 -12.38 -8.26 19.81
C SER A 389 -12.07 -6.93 20.51
N LYS A 390 -10.83 -6.42 20.48
CA LYS A 390 -10.49 -5.19 21.21
C LYS A 390 -10.59 -3.97 20.33
N LYS A 391 -11.67 -3.23 20.52
CA LYS A 391 -11.80 -1.82 20.18
C LYS A 391 -10.92 -1.05 21.16
N ASN A 392 -9.63 -0.95 20.89
CA ASN A 392 -8.83 0.08 21.55
C ASN A 392 -9.40 1.41 21.05
N SER A 393 -9.92 2.23 21.97
CA SER A 393 -10.30 3.61 21.70
C SER A 393 -9.15 4.26 20.96
N VAL A 394 -9.42 4.85 19.80
CA VAL A 394 -8.41 5.62 19.07
C VAL A 394 -8.07 6.79 20.00
N PRO A 395 -6.85 6.88 20.56
CA PRO A 395 -6.48 8.03 21.37
C PRO A 395 -6.69 9.25 20.48
N HIS A 396 -7.44 10.23 20.98
CA HIS A 396 -7.66 11.47 20.25
C HIS A 396 -6.34 12.26 20.26
N THR A 397 -5.44 11.92 19.35
CA THR A 397 -4.12 12.54 19.22
C THR A 397 -4.25 14.02 18.86
N LEU A 398 -4.05 14.89 19.85
CA LEU A 398 -3.73 16.30 19.63
C LEU A 398 -2.24 16.40 19.26
N GLU A 399 -1.93 16.35 17.97
CA GLU A 399 -0.58 16.65 17.49
C GLU A 399 -0.39 18.16 17.33
N LEU A 400 0.51 18.74 18.13
CA LEU A 400 1.02 20.08 17.86
C LEU A 400 2.11 19.99 16.78
N ILE A 401 1.79 20.52 15.61
CA ILE A 401 2.72 20.73 14.51
C ILE A 401 3.84 21.63 15.04
N SER A 402 5.09 21.15 15.02
CA SER A 402 6.30 21.94 15.32
C SER A 402 6.17 23.36 14.77
N ILE A 403 6.06 24.35 15.65
CA ILE A 403 5.98 25.77 15.29
C ILE A 403 7.39 26.23 14.92
N GLY A 404 7.81 25.97 13.68
CA GLY A 404 9.03 26.55 13.11
C GLY A 404 10.35 26.15 13.79
N LYS A 405 11.26 27.11 13.98
CA LYS A 405 12.68 26.97 14.40
C LYS A 405 12.89 26.57 15.87
N THR A 406 11.83 26.31 16.64
CA THR A 406 11.96 25.95 18.06
C THR A 406 12.26 24.46 18.22
N ASN A 407 13.24 24.10 19.04
CA ASN A 407 13.67 22.71 19.27
C ASN A 407 12.70 21.91 20.18
N ASN A 408 11.41 22.25 20.16
CA ASN A 408 10.36 21.73 21.05
C ASN A 408 9.34 20.94 20.23
N GLU A 409 8.83 19.86 20.81
CA GLU A 409 7.82 18.96 20.24
C GLU A 409 6.73 18.66 21.26
N MET A 410 5.53 18.30 20.80
CA MET A 410 4.49 17.76 21.67
C MET A 410 4.53 16.24 21.61
N ILE A 411 4.58 15.60 22.77
CA ILE A 411 4.55 14.14 22.89
C ILE A 411 3.28 13.70 23.62
N GLU A 412 2.71 12.59 23.17
CA GLU A 412 1.62 11.87 23.83
C GLU A 412 2.24 10.72 24.64
N LEU A 413 1.92 10.64 25.94
CA LEU A 413 2.39 9.57 26.82
C LEU A 413 1.24 9.03 27.67
N GLU A 414 1.10 7.71 27.68
CA GLU A 414 0.25 7.01 28.64
C GLU A 414 1.04 6.78 29.93
N VAL A 415 0.42 7.07 31.07
CA VAL A 415 1.02 6.88 32.40
C VAL A 415 1.02 5.41 32.74
N GLY A 416 2.22 4.82 32.86
CA GLY A 416 2.38 3.39 33.12
C GLY A 416 1.92 2.97 34.52
N GLU A 417 1.50 1.72 34.68
CA GLU A 417 1.06 1.17 35.98
C GLU A 417 2.16 1.24 37.07
N GLY A 418 3.44 1.26 36.68
CA GLY A 418 4.60 1.39 37.57
C GLY A 418 5.24 2.79 37.63
N ALA A 419 4.58 3.83 37.12
CA ALA A 419 5.15 5.17 37.10
C ALA A 419 5.21 5.79 38.50
N SER A 420 6.36 6.36 38.89
CA SER A 420 6.60 6.99 40.20
C SER A 420 5.79 8.27 40.45
N VAL A 421 5.06 8.71 39.43
CA VAL A 421 4.20 9.90 39.42
C VAL A 421 2.71 9.58 39.57
N SER A 422 2.33 8.30 39.57
CA SER A 422 0.93 7.89 39.75
C SER A 422 0.44 8.26 41.16
N GLY A 423 -0.70 8.93 41.24
CA GLY A 423 -1.31 9.42 42.48
C GLY A 423 -0.77 10.77 42.98
N LYS A 424 0.20 11.40 42.30
CA LYS A 424 0.73 12.72 42.70
C LYS A 424 -0.02 13.86 42.02
N GLU A 425 -0.04 15.00 42.70
CA GLU A 425 -0.46 16.28 42.11
C GLU A 425 0.61 16.79 41.14
N LEU A 426 0.19 17.44 40.06
CA LEU A 426 1.07 17.92 39.00
C LEU A 426 2.16 18.88 39.50
N LYS A 427 1.88 19.66 40.56
CA LYS A 427 2.84 20.56 41.23
C LYS A 427 3.96 19.82 41.97
N ASP A 428 3.74 18.56 42.35
CA ASP A 428 4.69 17.74 43.12
C ASP A 428 5.55 16.85 42.20
N ILE A 429 5.38 16.99 40.87
CA ILE A 429 6.15 16.26 39.85
C ILE A 429 7.27 17.18 39.35
N GLU A 430 8.52 16.74 39.52
CA GLU A 430 9.68 17.46 38.98
C GLU A 430 9.76 17.30 37.46
N LEU A 431 9.43 18.38 36.74
CA LEU A 431 9.54 18.48 35.30
C LEU A 431 10.78 19.32 34.91
N PRO A 432 11.47 18.97 33.79
CA PRO A 432 12.47 19.86 33.19
C PRO A 432 11.90 21.25 32.90
N ASN A 433 12.72 22.30 32.99
CA ASN A 433 12.31 23.70 32.78
C ASN A 433 11.63 23.96 31.42
N ASP A 434 11.95 23.17 30.40
CA ASP A 434 11.39 23.28 29.05
C ASP A 434 10.26 22.27 28.78
N ALA A 435 9.61 21.75 29.83
CA ALA A 435 8.52 20.79 29.74
C ALA A 435 7.21 21.36 30.30
N LEU A 436 6.12 21.24 29.55
CA LEU A 436 4.80 21.71 29.95
C LEU A 436 3.73 20.66 29.63
N ILE A 437 3.00 20.21 30.64
CA ILE A 437 1.82 19.36 30.45
C ILE A 437 0.66 20.26 29.99
N THR A 438 0.14 19.99 28.80
CA THR A 438 -0.86 20.82 28.11
C THR A 438 -2.27 20.24 28.18
N ALA A 439 -2.41 18.92 28.27
CA ALA A 439 -3.69 18.24 28.43
C ALA A 439 -3.53 16.91 29.18
N VAL A 440 -4.55 16.55 29.95
CA VAL A 440 -4.72 15.23 30.58
C VAL A 440 -6.01 14.63 30.06
N ILE A 441 -5.97 13.46 29.44
CA ILE A 441 -7.17 12.73 29.00
C ILE A 441 -7.37 11.55 29.95
N ARG A 442 -8.57 11.49 30.54
CA ARG A 442 -9.00 10.41 31.43
C ARG A 442 -10.40 9.98 31.04
N ASN A 443 -10.62 8.68 30.80
CA ASN A 443 -11.93 8.14 30.40
C ASN A 443 -12.55 8.92 29.21
N GLU A 444 -11.75 9.21 28.17
CA GLU A 444 -12.14 9.99 26.98
C GLU A 444 -12.59 11.43 27.27
N LYS A 445 -12.37 11.96 28.47
CA LYS A 445 -12.64 13.36 28.83
C LYS A 445 -11.34 14.15 28.98
N LEU A 446 -11.35 15.36 28.42
CA LEU A 446 -10.27 16.32 28.57
C LEU A 446 -10.34 16.97 29.95
N HIS A 447 -9.25 16.88 30.70
CA HIS A 447 -9.00 17.58 31.94
C HIS A 447 -7.91 18.63 31.72
N THR A 448 -8.21 19.89 32.06
CA THR A 448 -7.22 20.98 31.98
C THR A 448 -6.19 20.81 33.11
N PRO A 449 -4.89 20.65 32.79
CA PRO A 449 -3.87 20.47 33.80
C PRO A 449 -3.70 21.75 34.62
N ARG A 450 -3.81 21.59 35.93
CA ARG A 450 -3.52 22.59 36.96
C ARG A 450 -2.57 21.97 37.98
N GLY A 451 -1.95 22.79 38.84
CA GLY A 451 -1.01 22.29 39.85
C GLY A 451 -1.62 21.24 40.80
N ASP A 452 -2.92 21.35 41.08
CA ASP A 452 -3.72 20.44 41.91
C ASP A 452 -4.31 19.25 41.14
N THR A 453 -3.96 19.08 39.87
CA THR A 453 -4.45 17.95 39.07
C THR A 453 -3.69 16.68 39.42
N ASN A 454 -4.40 15.69 39.97
CA ASN A 454 -3.84 14.36 40.24
C ASN A 454 -3.65 13.60 38.93
N ILE A 455 -2.49 12.98 38.76
CA ILE A 455 -2.18 12.08 37.65
C ILE A 455 -2.38 10.63 38.11
N PHE A 456 -3.07 9.80 37.32
CA PHE A 456 -3.25 8.38 37.61
C PHE A 456 -2.72 7.50 36.48
N SER A 457 -2.42 6.25 36.81
CA SER A 457 -2.08 5.22 35.82
C SER A 457 -3.20 5.07 34.80
N GLY A 458 -2.84 4.97 33.51
CA GLY A 458 -3.79 4.94 32.39
C GLY A 458 -4.29 6.32 31.91
N ASP A 459 -3.90 7.42 32.57
CA ASP A 459 -4.11 8.76 31.99
C ASP A 459 -3.23 8.94 30.74
N THR A 460 -3.74 9.66 29.74
CA THR A 460 -2.96 10.09 28.58
C THR A 460 -2.58 11.57 28.72
N LEU A 461 -1.28 11.86 28.71
CA LEU A 461 -0.72 13.20 28.88
C LEU A 461 -0.18 13.75 27.56
N TYR A 462 -0.50 15.01 27.26
CA TYR A 462 0.10 15.78 26.17
C TYR A 462 1.13 16.74 26.73
N ILE A 463 2.39 16.55 26.39
CA ILE A 463 3.51 17.28 26.99
C ILE A 463 4.30 18.00 25.89
N LEU A 464 4.40 19.32 25.97
CA LEU A 464 5.33 20.10 25.15
C LEU A 464 6.72 20.02 25.79
N VAL A 465 7.72 19.53 25.06
CA VAL A 465 9.08 19.32 25.58
C VAL A 465 10.15 19.58 24.52
N SER A 466 11.33 20.05 24.94
CA SER A 466 12.53 20.07 24.09
C SER A 466 12.97 18.65 23.69
N LYS A 467 13.39 18.44 22.43
CA LYS A 467 13.83 17.13 21.90
C LYS A 467 14.90 16.45 22.76
N LYS A 468 15.79 17.23 23.40
CA LYS A 468 16.86 16.71 24.26
C LYS A 468 16.33 16.04 25.54
N ASN A 469 15.15 16.44 26.02
CA ASN A 469 14.57 16.00 27.28
C ASN A 469 13.46 14.94 27.10
N ARG A 470 13.18 14.53 25.84
CA ARG A 470 12.13 13.55 25.51
C ARG A 470 12.25 12.25 26.31
N GLU A 471 13.44 11.65 26.31
CA GLU A 471 13.67 10.37 26.98
C GLU A 471 13.53 10.49 28.51
N LYS A 472 13.98 11.60 29.10
CA LYS A 472 13.78 11.85 30.54
C LYS A 472 12.31 11.91 30.93
N ILE A 473 11.48 12.58 30.12
CA ILE A 473 10.03 12.66 30.36
C ILE A 473 9.39 11.27 30.26
N LYS A 474 9.78 10.44 29.27
CA LYS A 474 9.28 9.05 29.18
C LYS A 474 9.59 8.27 30.45
N THR A 475 10.81 8.34 30.96
CA THR A 475 11.20 7.64 32.19
C THR A 475 10.35 8.06 33.39
N ILE A 476 10.04 9.36 33.52
CA ILE A 476 9.22 9.90 34.61
C ILE A 476 7.79 9.32 34.58
N PHE A 477 7.14 9.29 33.40
CA PHE A 477 5.72 8.93 33.27
C PHE A 477 5.46 7.46 32.93
N GLN A 478 6.45 6.69 32.48
CA GLN A 478 6.30 5.27 32.14
C GLN A 478 7.04 4.34 33.12
N GLY A 479 7.97 4.87 33.93
CA GLY A 479 8.82 4.08 34.84
C GLY A 479 10.02 3.43 34.13
N GLU A 480 10.98 2.88 34.90
CA GLU A 480 12.23 2.28 34.38
C GLU A 480 12.05 0.98 33.58
N ASN A 481 10.84 0.44 33.42
CA ASN A 481 10.59 -0.75 32.60
C ASN A 481 10.37 -0.41 31.12
N VAL A 482 11.29 0.34 30.53
CA VAL A 482 11.47 0.40 29.07
C VAL A 482 12.96 0.20 28.70
N GLU A 483 13.60 -0.79 29.29
CA GLU A 483 14.50 -1.66 28.53
C GLU A 483 13.71 -2.89 28.07
N SER A 484 12.93 -2.73 27.00
CA SER A 484 12.62 -3.80 26.02
C SER A 484 11.61 -3.33 24.97
N ALA A 485 11.94 -2.26 24.24
CA ALA A 485 11.53 -2.15 22.84
C ALA A 485 12.60 -1.51 21.93
N SER A 486 13.82 -1.34 22.45
CA SER A 486 15.00 -0.84 21.73
C SER A 486 16.21 -1.78 21.79
N ASN A 487 16.08 -2.96 22.42
CA ASN A 487 17.06 -4.05 22.37
C ASN A 487 16.32 -5.39 22.24
N PHE A 488 16.06 -5.79 20.99
CA PHE A 488 16.05 -7.19 20.59
C PHE A 488 16.91 -7.23 19.34
N GLU A 489 18.11 -7.81 19.49
CA GLU A 489 19.04 -8.15 18.42
C GLU A 489 18.35 -8.60 17.11
#